data_AF-A0A218YSC3-F1
#
_entry.id   AF-A0A218YSC3-F1
#
_cell.length_a   1.000
_cell.length_b   1.000
_cell.length_c   1.000
_cell.angle_alpha   90.00
_cell.angle_beta   90.00
_cell.angle_gamma   90.00
#
_symmetry.space_group_name_H-M   'P 1'
#
loop_
_entity.id
_entity.type
_entity.pdbx_description
1 polymer ?
#
loop_
_entity_poly.entity_id
_entity_poly.type
_entity_poly.pdbx_seq_one_letter_code
_entity_poly.pdbx_strand_id
1 'polypeptide(L)'
;MNRLATGLPKPRSNISLITLIKEGAGRSFYTTSQQLYRSIRQQRRYASSKRIRPRTALFFPGQGVQKVGMLTPWLEAFPSTAKTLVEEIDYLLGYKVSKIIEEGPNSALTATENAQPAIMSSSILILQILEKEFGFKPAENVDVTLGHSLGEFAALVAGGFVDFEDSLYLVRKRAEVMADCSRRACAEHGGEYGMVALVTEPDHLIPLIEAIHDFLGHHSAGSKSESAEDMPPIQQVLIANINSKNQIVLSGNIERIRTLLTHVRQFGGHDPRAVRLKSDSPFHSPLMKPAATAMKRLLEGKSRVKGRENEDLVTFPGVMECVSNVSARPFESKEDLKDLWARQCVETVKWWDSIRYLDQERNIRRWIGIGPGKNNPLHISIFPSAPSNTPLRTPIQYSLLLSSTLDIFEARSKINTNSGGGLSGDFGLLHAVDERLAAYGFETNTGVRFVAIVDMRGRAIAGGGREASTTGGLGLREGEMKIVFRAMQAAYVRLLQNPFYEPDEHSPPTGRGGKKITSKRFAEDVRRIGEGWTPGSVNL
;
A
#
# COMPACT_ATOMS: atom_id res chain seq x y z
N MET A 1 41.27 -37.07 30.90
CA MET A 1 39.92 -36.50 30.76
C MET A 1 40.06 -35.01 30.48
N ASN A 2 39.72 -34.56 29.26
CA ASN A 2 39.29 -33.19 29.00
C ASN A 2 38.67 -33.12 27.59
N ARG A 3 37.34 -32.94 27.54
CA ARG A 3 36.57 -32.73 26.31
C ARG A 3 36.74 -31.27 25.87
N LEU A 4 37.30 -31.06 24.69
CA LEU A 4 37.20 -29.79 23.96
C LEU A 4 35.81 -29.72 23.28
N ALA A 5 34.97 -28.83 23.77
CA ALA A 5 33.69 -28.49 23.14
C ALA A 5 33.92 -27.41 22.06
N THR A 6 33.80 -27.77 20.79
CA THR A 6 33.74 -26.83 19.67
C THR A 6 32.29 -26.34 19.51
N GLY A 7 31.95 -25.27 20.22
CA GLY A 7 30.64 -24.62 20.10
C GLY A 7 30.56 -23.72 18.86
N LEU A 8 29.72 -24.09 17.89
CA LEU A 8 29.22 -23.16 16.86
C LEU A 8 28.48 -21.98 17.55
N PRO A 9 28.59 -20.74 17.03
CA PRO A 9 27.92 -19.59 17.65
C PRO A 9 26.39 -19.76 17.59
N LYS A 10 25.73 -19.63 18.75
CA LYS A 10 24.25 -19.66 18.86
C LYS A 10 23.62 -18.44 18.16
N PRO A 11 22.44 -18.57 17.53
CA PRO A 11 21.71 -17.44 16.94
C PRO A 11 21.38 -16.38 18.01
N ARG A 12 21.59 -15.09 17.71
CA ARG A 12 21.28 -13.95 18.58
C ARG A 12 20.08 -13.16 18.01
N SER A 13 19.19 -12.67 18.88
CA SER A 13 18.14 -11.72 18.47
C SER A 13 18.77 -10.33 18.36
N ASN A 14 18.87 -9.78 17.15
CA ASN A 14 19.53 -8.49 16.87
C ASN A 14 18.65 -7.63 15.95
N ILE A 15 18.90 -6.31 15.95
CA ILE A 15 18.30 -5.39 14.97
C ILE A 15 18.81 -5.82 13.58
N SER A 16 17.91 -6.00 12.63
CA SER A 16 18.22 -6.44 11.26
C SER A 16 18.21 -5.30 10.24
N LEU A 17 17.54 -4.19 10.57
CA LEU A 17 17.54 -2.98 9.74
C LEU A 17 17.38 -1.73 10.61
N ILE A 18 18.20 -0.71 10.34
CA ILE A 18 17.97 0.66 10.78
C ILE A 18 17.86 1.57 9.57
N THR A 19 16.82 2.39 9.53
CA THR A 19 16.63 3.39 8.46
C THR A 19 16.17 4.74 9.02
N LEU A 20 16.59 5.81 8.34
CA LEU A 20 16.22 7.20 8.61
C LEU A 20 15.47 7.76 7.41
N ILE A 21 14.40 8.53 7.62
CA ILE A 21 13.58 9.11 6.56
C ILE A 21 13.14 10.53 6.94
N LYS A 22 13.23 11.50 6.03
CA LYS A 22 12.66 12.86 6.18
C LYS A 22 12.17 13.32 4.80
N GLU A 23 10.94 13.80 4.69
CA GLU A 23 10.39 14.37 3.46
C GLU A 23 10.63 15.88 3.40
N GLY A 24 10.68 16.44 2.19
CA GLY A 24 10.63 17.89 1.96
C GLY A 24 9.57 18.26 0.93
N ALA A 25 9.47 19.54 0.55
CA ALA A 25 8.42 20.13 -0.29
C ALA A 25 8.90 20.78 -1.63
N GLY A 26 8.84 20.05 -2.76
CA GLY A 26 8.91 20.55 -4.17
C GLY A 26 10.23 21.09 -4.86
N ARG A 27 10.69 20.40 -5.93
CA ARG A 27 11.28 20.83 -7.28
C ARG A 27 12.72 20.39 -7.74
N SER A 28 12.85 20.03 -9.06
CA SER A 28 13.97 19.54 -9.98
C SER A 28 15.29 20.29 -9.80
N PHE A 29 16.50 19.81 -10.14
CA PHE A 29 16.94 19.12 -11.38
C PHE A 29 18.15 18.16 -11.16
N TYR A 30 18.56 17.46 -12.23
CA TYR A 30 19.42 16.27 -12.35
C TYR A 30 20.95 16.48 -12.22
N THR A 31 21.73 15.44 -11.84
CA THR A 31 22.83 14.83 -12.66
C THR A 31 23.62 13.67 -11.98
N THR A 32 23.74 12.57 -12.75
CA THR A 32 24.84 11.60 -13.04
C THR A 32 25.77 11.05 -11.94
N SER A 33 25.82 9.70 -11.81
CA SER A 33 27.03 8.89 -12.11
C SER A 33 26.81 7.38 -11.98
N GLN A 34 27.17 6.69 -13.07
CA GLN A 34 27.31 5.24 -13.23
C GLN A 34 28.48 4.70 -12.39
N GLN A 35 28.34 3.44 -11.94
CA GLN A 35 29.34 2.35 -11.90
C GLN A 35 29.19 1.54 -10.61
N LEU A 36 28.56 0.36 -10.71
CA LEU A 36 29.02 -0.90 -10.09
C LEU A 36 27.99 -2.00 -10.38
N TYR A 37 28.17 -2.76 -11.48
CA TYR A 37 27.50 -4.05 -11.66
C TYR A 37 28.41 -4.97 -12.47
N ARG A 38 29.21 -5.81 -11.80
CA ARG A 38 29.69 -7.09 -12.34
C ARG A 38 29.99 -8.10 -11.21
N SER A 39 29.65 -9.36 -11.52
CA SER A 39 29.87 -10.61 -10.77
C SER A 39 28.85 -10.85 -9.65
N ILE A 40 28.20 -12.02 -9.52
CA ILE A 40 28.72 -13.39 -9.65
C ILE A 40 27.61 -14.36 -10.11
N ARG A 41 27.90 -15.13 -11.17
CA ARG A 41 27.34 -16.47 -11.42
C ARG A 41 28.21 -17.48 -10.66
N GLN A 42 27.61 -18.37 -9.87
CA GLN A 42 27.81 -19.83 -9.96
C GLN A 42 27.00 -20.58 -8.89
N GLN A 43 26.30 -21.62 -9.34
CA GLN A 43 25.43 -22.51 -8.59
C GLN A 43 26.21 -23.45 -7.67
N ARG A 44 25.60 -23.84 -6.55
CA ARG A 44 25.76 -25.19 -5.98
C ARG A 44 24.41 -25.78 -5.59
N ARG A 45 24.11 -26.95 -6.17
CA ARG A 45 22.94 -27.79 -5.89
C ARG A 45 23.13 -28.48 -4.54
N TYR A 46 22.22 -28.25 -3.59
CA TYR A 46 21.96 -29.14 -2.47
C TYR A 46 20.52 -29.63 -2.58
N ALA A 47 20.34 -30.95 -2.44
CA ALA A 47 19.05 -31.62 -2.48
C ALA A 47 18.10 -31.02 -1.42
N SER A 48 17.04 -30.37 -1.88
CA SER A 48 16.04 -29.69 -1.05
C SER A 48 14.94 -30.69 -0.68
N SER A 49 14.73 -30.95 0.60
CA SER A 49 13.37 -31.21 1.07
C SER A 49 12.51 -30.03 0.59
N LYS A 50 11.35 -30.27 -0.04
CA LYS A 50 10.52 -29.21 -0.63
C LYS A 50 10.30 -28.10 0.41
N ARG A 51 11.02 -26.99 0.27
CA ARG A 51 10.76 -25.77 1.04
C ARG A 51 9.41 -25.28 0.55
N ILE A 52 8.36 -25.53 1.33
CA ILE A 52 7.03 -24.99 1.06
C ILE A 52 7.16 -23.47 1.18
N ARG A 53 7.09 -22.75 0.06
CA ARG A 53 7.05 -21.29 0.08
C ARG A 53 5.74 -20.86 0.76
N PRO A 54 5.75 -19.81 1.61
CA PRO A 54 4.51 -19.29 2.17
C PRO A 54 3.55 -18.90 1.04
N ARG A 55 2.25 -19.13 1.23
CA ARG A 55 1.25 -18.67 0.27
C ARG A 55 1.30 -17.14 0.17
N THR A 56 1.29 -16.65 -1.06
CA THR A 56 1.66 -15.29 -1.42
C THR A 56 0.54 -14.61 -2.19
N ALA A 57 0.12 -13.44 -1.73
CA ALA A 57 -0.79 -12.55 -2.46
C ALA A 57 -0.01 -11.42 -3.15
N LEU A 58 -0.42 -11.10 -4.37
CA LEU A 58 0.05 -9.94 -5.12
C LEU A 58 -1.08 -8.92 -5.20
N PHE A 59 -0.85 -7.73 -4.65
CA PHE A 59 -1.87 -6.71 -4.56
C PHE A 59 -1.49 -5.42 -5.29
N PHE A 60 -2.53 -4.75 -5.78
CA PHE A 60 -2.42 -3.52 -6.56
C PHE A 60 -3.24 -2.40 -5.92
N PRO A 61 -2.68 -1.17 -5.80
CA PRO A 61 -3.36 -0.07 -5.15
C PRO A 61 -4.45 0.56 -6.03
N GLY A 62 -5.38 1.24 -5.37
CA GLY A 62 -6.40 2.05 -6.02
C GLY A 62 -5.93 3.47 -6.35
N GLN A 63 -6.89 4.34 -6.70
CA GLN A 63 -6.64 5.76 -6.95
C GLN A 63 -6.20 6.47 -5.66
N GLY A 64 -5.24 7.40 -5.77
CA GLY A 64 -4.69 8.18 -4.66
C GLY A 64 -3.18 8.01 -4.48
N VAL A 65 -2.59 6.97 -5.09
CA VAL A 65 -1.14 6.69 -5.01
C VAL A 65 -0.31 7.39 -6.10
N GLN A 66 -0.96 8.00 -7.09
CA GLN A 66 -0.29 8.67 -8.20
C GLN A 66 0.53 9.86 -7.72
N LYS A 67 1.71 10.04 -8.31
CA LYS A 67 2.58 11.19 -8.09
C LYS A 67 3.22 11.61 -9.41
N VAL A 68 3.38 12.92 -9.60
CA VAL A 68 4.15 13.44 -10.74
C VAL A 68 5.60 12.93 -10.64
N GLY A 69 6.14 12.41 -11.74
CA GLY A 69 7.44 11.74 -11.82
C GLY A 69 7.46 10.33 -11.24
N MET A 70 6.31 9.66 -11.03
CA MET A 70 6.28 8.32 -10.44
C MET A 70 6.99 7.24 -11.29
N LEU A 71 7.15 7.46 -12.59
CA LEU A 71 7.89 6.55 -13.48
C LEU A 71 9.39 6.86 -13.57
N THR A 72 9.84 8.04 -13.12
CA THR A 72 11.24 8.48 -13.25
C THR A 72 12.24 7.46 -12.67
N PRO A 73 12.06 6.89 -11.47
CA PRO A 73 13.03 5.92 -10.94
C PRO A 73 13.17 4.66 -11.80
N TRP A 74 12.09 4.26 -12.47
CA TRP A 74 12.07 3.08 -13.32
C TRP A 74 12.70 3.36 -14.68
N LEU A 75 12.43 4.55 -15.25
CA LEU A 75 13.08 5.03 -16.48
C LEU A 75 14.59 5.24 -16.29
N GLU A 76 15.01 5.71 -15.13
CA GLU A 76 16.44 5.90 -14.81
C GLU A 76 17.16 4.57 -14.56
N ALA A 77 16.52 3.64 -13.84
CA ALA A 77 17.14 2.36 -13.48
C ALA A 77 17.15 1.33 -14.63
N PHE A 78 16.09 1.33 -15.46
CA PHE A 78 15.88 0.35 -16.53
C PHE A 78 15.50 1.04 -17.85
N PRO A 79 16.35 1.93 -18.39
CA PRO A 79 15.97 2.82 -19.49
C PRO A 79 15.52 2.09 -20.75
N SER A 80 16.14 0.97 -21.11
CA SER A 80 15.71 0.18 -22.28
C SER A 80 14.31 -0.41 -22.07
N THR A 81 14.10 -1.10 -20.96
CA THR A 81 12.87 -1.83 -20.69
C THR A 81 11.72 -0.89 -20.35
N ALA A 82 11.94 0.05 -19.43
CA ALA A 82 10.92 1.00 -19.01
C ALA A 82 10.50 1.92 -20.16
N LYS A 83 11.43 2.41 -21.00
CA LYS A 83 11.07 3.30 -22.12
C LYS A 83 10.19 2.59 -23.15
N THR A 84 10.52 1.36 -23.53
CA THR A 84 9.69 0.57 -24.45
C THR A 84 8.29 0.36 -23.88
N LEU A 85 8.17 0.04 -22.59
CA LEU A 85 6.87 -0.13 -21.93
C LEU A 85 6.08 1.19 -21.88
N VAL A 86 6.73 2.32 -21.61
CA VAL A 86 6.07 3.64 -21.63
C VAL A 86 5.59 4.01 -23.02
N GLU A 87 6.39 3.76 -24.05
CA GLU A 87 6.02 3.99 -25.45
C GLU A 87 4.83 3.11 -25.87
N GLU A 88 4.81 1.85 -25.45
CA GLU A 88 3.68 0.94 -25.64
C GLU A 88 2.41 1.47 -24.94
N ILE A 89 2.52 1.90 -23.68
CA ILE A 89 1.39 2.47 -22.92
C ILE A 89 0.79 3.68 -23.64
N ASP A 90 1.64 4.63 -24.05
CA ASP A 90 1.19 5.83 -24.77
C ASP A 90 0.55 5.49 -26.11
N TYR A 91 1.13 4.52 -26.84
CA TYR A 91 0.59 4.03 -28.11
C TYR A 91 -0.82 3.43 -27.93
N LEU A 92 -0.98 2.53 -26.95
CA LEU A 92 -2.26 1.86 -26.68
C LEU A 92 -3.35 2.83 -26.20
N LEU A 93 -2.98 3.88 -25.46
CA LEU A 93 -3.91 4.92 -25.02
C LEU A 93 -4.24 5.94 -26.12
N GLY A 94 -3.39 6.07 -27.14
CA GLY A 94 -3.53 7.08 -28.20
C GLY A 94 -3.20 8.51 -27.74
N TYR A 95 -2.65 8.68 -26.54
CA TYR A 95 -2.16 9.96 -26.02
C TYR A 95 -0.99 9.74 -25.05
N LYS A 96 -0.18 10.78 -24.84
CA LYS A 96 1.00 10.71 -23.97
C LYS A 96 0.64 10.82 -22.49
N VAL A 97 0.13 9.75 -21.91
CA VAL A 97 -0.07 9.67 -20.44
C VAL A 97 1.27 9.81 -19.72
N SER A 98 2.36 9.34 -20.33
CA SER A 98 3.73 9.50 -19.86
C SER A 98 4.07 10.96 -19.56
N LYS A 99 3.70 11.89 -20.46
CA LYS A 99 3.93 13.32 -20.30
C LYS A 99 3.13 13.90 -19.14
N ILE A 100 1.89 13.43 -18.94
CA ILE A 100 1.07 13.84 -17.78
C ILE A 100 1.71 13.33 -16.49
N ILE A 101 2.22 12.09 -16.50
CA ILE A 101 2.91 11.50 -15.35
C ILE A 101 4.20 12.27 -15.06
N GLU A 102 4.99 12.63 -16.05
CA GLU A 102 6.31 13.26 -15.88
C GLU A 102 6.22 14.74 -15.53
N GLU A 103 5.40 15.51 -16.26
CA GLU A 103 5.43 16.96 -16.28
C GLU A 103 4.10 17.62 -15.86
N GLY A 104 3.01 16.85 -15.84
CA GLY A 104 1.68 17.38 -15.59
C GLY A 104 1.56 18.07 -14.23
N PRO A 105 0.77 19.16 -14.10
CA PRO A 105 0.42 19.65 -12.77
C PRO A 105 -0.30 18.53 -12.01
N ASN A 106 -0.13 18.48 -10.68
CA ASN A 106 -0.74 17.44 -9.85
C ASN A 106 -2.26 17.32 -10.07
N SER A 107 -2.95 18.42 -10.38
CA SER A 107 -4.38 18.42 -10.72
C SER A 107 -4.69 17.64 -12.00
N ALA A 108 -3.88 17.78 -13.05
CA ALA A 108 -4.06 17.04 -14.31
C ALA A 108 -3.82 15.54 -14.12
N LEU A 109 -2.79 15.15 -13.35
CA LEU A 109 -2.54 13.74 -13.04
C LEU A 109 -3.61 13.16 -12.10
N THR A 110 -4.18 13.97 -11.21
CA THR A 110 -5.22 13.54 -10.25
C THR A 110 -6.60 13.48 -10.87
N ALA A 111 -6.83 14.15 -12.00
CA ALA A 111 -8.06 14.03 -12.77
C ALA A 111 -8.32 12.55 -13.09
N THR A 112 -9.52 12.06 -12.75
CA THR A 112 -9.89 10.64 -12.78
C THR A 112 -9.54 9.96 -14.11
N GLU A 113 -9.86 10.61 -15.22
CA GLU A 113 -9.57 10.16 -16.59
C GLU A 113 -8.08 9.89 -16.85
N ASN A 114 -7.17 10.58 -16.16
CA ASN A 114 -5.72 10.40 -16.27
C ASN A 114 -5.16 9.52 -15.15
N ALA A 115 -5.61 9.73 -13.91
CA ALA A 115 -5.12 9.01 -12.74
C ALA A 115 -5.30 7.50 -12.88
N GLN A 116 -6.48 7.07 -13.32
CA GLN A 116 -6.81 5.65 -13.41
C GLN A 116 -5.90 4.88 -14.40
N PRO A 117 -5.82 5.27 -15.70
CA PRO A 117 -4.92 4.61 -16.62
C PRO A 117 -3.44 4.79 -16.22
N ALA A 118 -3.05 5.93 -15.63
CA ALA A 118 -1.68 6.15 -15.19
C ALA A 118 -1.24 5.18 -14.08
N ILE A 119 -2.08 4.96 -13.06
CA ILE A 119 -1.77 4.06 -11.92
C ILE A 119 -1.76 2.60 -12.38
N MET A 120 -2.78 2.19 -13.13
CA MET A 120 -2.89 0.81 -13.62
C MET A 120 -1.71 0.46 -14.52
N SER A 121 -1.42 1.30 -15.53
CA SER A 121 -0.31 1.07 -16.46
C SER A 121 1.05 1.12 -15.77
N SER A 122 1.25 2.03 -14.80
CA SER A 122 2.49 2.06 -14.00
C SER A 122 2.66 0.79 -13.17
N SER A 123 1.58 0.23 -12.63
CA SER A 123 1.64 -1.00 -11.84
C SER A 123 2.03 -2.20 -12.71
N ILE A 124 1.47 -2.31 -13.92
CA ILE A 124 1.86 -3.37 -14.87
C ILE A 124 3.27 -3.15 -15.41
N LEU A 125 3.68 -1.91 -15.67
CA LEU A 125 5.06 -1.59 -16.05
C LEU A 125 6.06 -2.07 -14.99
N ILE A 126 5.78 -1.81 -13.70
CA ILE A 126 6.63 -2.29 -12.60
C ILE A 126 6.67 -3.82 -12.58
N LEU A 127 5.53 -4.48 -12.74
CA LEU A 127 5.45 -5.93 -12.81
C LEU A 127 6.28 -6.49 -13.98
N GLN A 128 6.16 -5.92 -15.17
CA GLN A 128 6.91 -6.33 -16.36
C GLN A 128 8.42 -6.07 -16.24
N ILE A 129 8.83 -5.00 -15.53
CA ILE A 129 10.24 -4.81 -15.18
C ILE A 129 10.71 -5.93 -14.26
N LEU A 130 9.93 -6.31 -13.23
CA LEU A 130 10.27 -7.44 -12.36
C LEU A 130 10.40 -8.75 -13.14
N GLU A 131 9.54 -8.97 -14.13
CA GLU A 131 9.61 -10.14 -15.01
C GLU A 131 10.86 -10.13 -15.88
N LYS A 132 11.09 -9.05 -16.63
CA LYS A 132 12.14 -8.95 -17.65
C LYS A 132 13.55 -8.81 -17.05
N GLU A 133 13.70 -7.99 -15.99
CA GLU A 133 15.01 -7.66 -15.42
C GLU A 133 15.43 -8.61 -14.29
N PHE A 134 14.45 -9.20 -13.59
CA PHE A 134 14.71 -10.02 -12.40
C PHE A 134 14.23 -11.47 -12.52
N GLY A 135 13.59 -11.84 -13.62
CA GLY A 135 13.02 -13.17 -13.81
C GLY A 135 11.93 -13.51 -12.78
N PHE A 136 11.28 -12.50 -12.20
CA PHE A 136 10.15 -12.72 -11.31
C PHE A 136 9.00 -13.29 -12.13
N LYS A 137 8.49 -14.46 -11.77
CA LYS A 137 7.39 -15.10 -12.50
C LYS A 137 6.15 -15.16 -11.60
N PRO A 138 5.12 -14.32 -11.83
CA PRO A 138 3.94 -14.26 -10.97
C PRO A 138 3.31 -15.63 -10.75
N ALA A 139 3.02 -16.35 -11.84
CA ALA A 139 2.39 -17.68 -11.81
C ALA A 139 3.17 -18.73 -10.99
N GLU A 140 4.49 -18.58 -10.80
CA GLU A 140 5.30 -19.51 -9.99
C GLU A 140 5.42 -19.06 -8.52
N ASN A 141 5.33 -17.75 -8.26
CA ASN A 141 5.72 -17.13 -6.98
C ASN A 141 4.55 -16.58 -6.16
N VAL A 142 3.38 -16.44 -6.78
CA VAL A 142 2.17 -15.88 -6.19
C VAL A 142 1.09 -16.97 -6.27
N ASP A 143 0.10 -16.92 -5.39
CA ASP A 143 -1.04 -17.86 -5.39
C ASP A 143 -2.36 -17.15 -5.69
N VAL A 144 -2.45 -15.85 -5.38
CA VAL A 144 -3.66 -15.05 -5.56
C VAL A 144 -3.33 -13.61 -5.88
N THR A 145 -4.12 -12.98 -6.75
CA THR A 145 -4.09 -11.55 -7.02
C THR A 145 -5.31 -10.85 -6.43
N LEU A 146 -5.16 -9.58 -6.08
CA LEU A 146 -6.27 -8.72 -5.68
C LEU A 146 -5.90 -7.26 -5.94
N GLY A 147 -6.87 -6.38 -6.06
CA GLY A 147 -6.56 -4.96 -6.23
C GLY A 147 -7.67 -4.07 -5.72
N HIS A 148 -7.30 -2.98 -5.08
CA HIS A 148 -8.27 -2.09 -4.45
C HIS A 148 -8.95 -1.23 -5.51
N SER A 149 -10.25 -1.42 -5.73
CA SER A 149 -11.02 -0.64 -6.71
C SER A 149 -10.35 -0.70 -8.10
N LEU A 150 -9.84 0.43 -8.59
CA LEU A 150 -9.00 0.54 -9.79
C LEU A 150 -7.91 -0.53 -9.88
N GLY A 151 -7.28 -0.90 -8.76
CA GLY A 151 -6.20 -1.88 -8.73
C GLY A 151 -6.62 -3.26 -9.24
N GLU A 152 -7.91 -3.60 -9.22
CA GLU A 152 -8.42 -4.89 -9.72
C GLU A 152 -8.16 -5.07 -11.21
N PHE A 153 -8.09 -3.99 -11.99
CA PHE A 153 -7.70 -4.03 -13.41
C PHE A 153 -6.27 -4.58 -13.56
N ALA A 154 -5.32 -4.10 -12.75
CA ALA A 154 -3.96 -4.63 -12.75
C ALA A 154 -3.90 -6.06 -12.18
N ALA A 155 -4.75 -6.38 -11.19
CA ALA A 155 -4.83 -7.71 -10.60
C ALA A 155 -5.35 -8.77 -11.58
N LEU A 156 -6.33 -8.42 -12.42
CA LEU A 156 -6.88 -9.28 -13.47
C LEU A 156 -5.86 -9.53 -14.59
N VAL A 157 -5.07 -8.52 -14.96
CA VAL A 157 -3.94 -8.69 -15.90
C VAL A 157 -2.87 -9.60 -15.31
N ALA A 158 -2.42 -9.33 -14.08
CA ALA A 158 -1.41 -10.16 -13.41
C ALA A 158 -1.89 -11.60 -13.15
N GLY A 159 -3.20 -11.77 -12.96
CA GLY A 159 -3.87 -13.08 -12.80
C GLY A 159 -4.19 -13.78 -14.13
N GLY A 160 -3.90 -13.18 -15.28
CA GLY A 160 -4.11 -13.76 -16.61
C GLY A 160 -5.58 -13.88 -17.03
N PHE A 161 -6.47 -13.08 -16.47
CA PHE A 161 -7.89 -13.05 -16.87
C PHE A 161 -8.15 -12.13 -18.06
N VAL A 162 -7.31 -11.11 -18.26
CA VAL A 162 -7.47 -10.10 -19.31
C VAL A 162 -6.09 -9.67 -19.78
N ASP A 163 -5.93 -9.40 -21.08
CA ASP A 163 -4.69 -8.84 -21.58
C ASP A 163 -4.49 -7.39 -21.15
N PHE A 164 -3.23 -6.96 -21.11
CA PHE A 164 -2.88 -5.60 -20.71
C PHE A 164 -3.57 -4.53 -21.55
N GLU A 165 -3.56 -4.66 -22.88
CA GLU A 165 -4.17 -3.70 -23.80
C GLU A 165 -5.69 -3.57 -23.58
N ASP A 166 -6.39 -4.70 -23.46
CA ASP A 166 -7.84 -4.70 -23.21
C ASP A 166 -8.16 -4.08 -21.85
N SER A 167 -7.41 -4.45 -20.81
CA SER A 167 -7.62 -3.90 -19.48
C SER A 167 -7.27 -2.40 -19.43
N LEU A 168 -6.28 -1.93 -20.19
CA LEU A 168 -5.91 -0.52 -20.30
C LEU A 168 -7.00 0.29 -21.03
N TYR A 169 -7.61 -0.30 -22.06
CA TYR A 169 -8.75 0.28 -22.75
C TYR A 169 -9.98 0.38 -21.82
N LEU A 170 -10.31 -0.70 -21.10
CA LEU A 170 -11.44 -0.73 -20.17
C LEU A 170 -11.27 0.29 -19.04
N VAL A 171 -10.09 0.35 -18.42
CA VAL A 171 -9.84 1.28 -17.30
C VAL A 171 -9.94 2.73 -17.77
N ARG A 172 -9.47 3.04 -18.98
CA ARG A 172 -9.62 4.37 -19.56
C ARG A 172 -11.10 4.71 -19.78
N LYS A 173 -11.88 3.79 -20.36
CA LYS A 173 -13.33 4.00 -20.59
C LYS A 173 -14.09 4.16 -19.29
N ARG A 174 -13.80 3.34 -18.27
CA ARG A 174 -14.33 3.51 -16.92
C ARG A 174 -14.04 4.91 -16.38
N ALA A 175 -12.79 5.34 -16.45
CA ALA A 175 -12.36 6.63 -15.92
C ALA A 175 -13.06 7.81 -16.61
N GLU A 176 -13.18 7.77 -17.94
CA GLU A 176 -13.91 8.78 -18.73
C GLU A 176 -15.37 8.87 -18.32
N VAL A 177 -16.07 7.73 -18.26
CA VAL A 177 -17.50 7.71 -17.92
C VAL A 177 -17.73 8.15 -16.48
N MET A 178 -16.89 7.71 -15.52
CA MET A 178 -17.00 8.15 -14.12
C MET A 178 -16.76 9.65 -13.97
N ALA A 179 -15.74 10.20 -14.63
CA ALA A 179 -15.48 11.63 -14.63
C ALA A 179 -16.67 12.42 -15.22
N ASP A 180 -17.27 11.89 -16.27
CA ASP A 180 -18.42 12.49 -16.92
C ASP A 180 -19.69 12.46 -16.06
N CYS A 181 -19.92 11.36 -15.32
CA CYS A 181 -21.01 11.27 -14.34
C CYS A 181 -20.89 12.36 -13.27
N SER A 182 -19.70 12.56 -12.71
CA SER A 182 -19.44 13.60 -11.72
C SER A 182 -19.63 15.01 -12.30
N ARG A 183 -19.14 15.27 -13.52
CA ARG A 183 -19.32 16.58 -14.17
C ARG A 183 -20.79 16.89 -14.44
N ARG A 184 -21.54 15.93 -14.99
CA ARG A 184 -22.98 16.08 -15.26
C ARG A 184 -23.77 16.31 -13.98
N ALA A 185 -23.49 15.55 -12.93
CA ALA A 185 -24.06 15.76 -11.59
C ALA A 185 -23.90 17.20 -11.09
N CYS A 186 -22.67 17.72 -11.13
CA CYS A 186 -22.39 19.09 -10.71
C CYS A 186 -23.08 20.13 -11.61
N ALA A 187 -23.11 19.91 -12.92
CA ALA A 187 -23.68 20.85 -13.89
C ALA A 187 -25.20 20.92 -13.83
N GLU A 188 -25.88 19.78 -13.68
CA GLU A 188 -27.34 19.67 -13.74
C GLU A 188 -28.01 19.97 -12.40
N HIS A 189 -27.39 19.58 -11.29
CA HIS A 189 -28.02 19.64 -9.96
C HIS A 189 -27.31 20.57 -8.98
N GLY A 190 -26.13 21.09 -9.34
CA GLY A 190 -25.29 21.82 -8.40
C GLY A 190 -24.85 20.94 -7.22
N GLY A 191 -24.29 21.59 -6.20
CA GLY A 191 -23.81 20.94 -4.99
C GLY A 191 -22.40 20.36 -5.12
N GLU A 192 -21.93 19.81 -4.00
CA GLU A 192 -20.58 19.28 -3.86
C GLU A 192 -20.64 17.76 -3.65
N TYR A 193 -19.90 17.01 -4.46
CA TYR A 193 -19.83 15.55 -4.40
C TYR A 193 -18.42 15.10 -4.06
N GLY A 194 -18.31 13.92 -3.47
CA GLY A 194 -17.01 13.32 -3.22
C GLY A 194 -17.07 12.16 -2.26
N MET A 195 -15.99 11.99 -1.52
CA MET A 195 -15.80 10.88 -0.61
C MET A 195 -15.25 11.33 0.73
N VAL A 196 -15.72 10.73 1.82
CA VAL A 196 -15.28 11.02 3.18
C VAL A 196 -14.92 9.71 3.87
N ALA A 197 -13.67 9.56 4.27
CA ALA A 197 -13.21 8.44 5.07
C ALA A 197 -13.63 8.65 6.53
N LEU A 198 -14.23 7.63 7.13
CA LEU A 198 -14.56 7.58 8.54
C LEU A 198 -13.63 6.60 9.22
N VAL A 199 -13.00 7.03 10.31
CA VAL A 199 -12.12 6.21 11.14
C VAL A 199 -12.71 6.16 12.55
N THR A 200 -12.89 4.96 13.07
CA THR A 200 -13.41 4.70 14.43
C THR A 200 -12.50 3.71 15.15
N GLU A 201 -12.82 3.35 16.38
CA GLU A 201 -12.21 2.21 17.07
C GLU A 201 -12.65 0.89 16.43
N PRO A 202 -11.81 -0.16 16.46
CA PRO A 202 -12.12 -1.43 15.80
C PRO A 202 -13.46 -2.07 16.20
N ASP A 203 -13.84 -1.96 17.48
CA ASP A 203 -15.05 -2.61 18.00
C ASP A 203 -16.34 -1.83 17.69
N HIS A 204 -16.22 -0.60 17.16
CA HIS A 204 -17.34 0.27 16.83
C HIS A 204 -17.65 0.33 15.33
N LEU A 205 -16.91 -0.39 14.49
CA LEU A 205 -17.16 -0.40 13.05
C LEU A 205 -18.52 -0.98 12.69
N ILE A 206 -18.92 -2.10 13.28
CA ILE A 206 -20.21 -2.74 12.99
C ILE A 206 -21.37 -1.84 13.43
N PRO A 207 -21.41 -1.34 14.69
CA PRO A 207 -22.42 -0.37 15.11
C PRO A 207 -22.48 0.88 14.23
N LEU A 208 -21.34 1.38 13.76
CA LEU A 208 -21.28 2.53 12.85
C LEU A 208 -21.94 2.23 11.50
N ILE A 209 -21.67 1.05 10.92
CA ILE A 209 -22.28 0.62 9.66
C ILE A 209 -23.79 0.48 9.83
N GLU A 210 -24.25 -0.12 10.93
CA GLU A 210 -25.68 -0.26 11.26
C GLU A 210 -26.34 1.11 11.39
N ALA A 211 -25.77 2.03 12.17
CA ALA A 211 -26.30 3.39 12.32
C ALA A 211 -26.36 4.17 10.99
N ILE A 212 -25.38 3.95 10.10
CA ILE A 212 -25.39 4.55 8.75
C ILE A 212 -26.53 3.96 7.93
N HIS A 213 -26.71 2.64 7.93
CA HIS A 213 -27.81 2.00 7.21
C HIS A 213 -29.17 2.43 7.75
N ASP A 214 -29.33 2.53 9.07
CA ASP A 214 -30.55 3.00 9.72
C ASP A 214 -30.87 4.43 9.28
N PHE A 215 -29.90 5.34 9.32
CA PHE A 215 -30.12 6.71 8.84
C PHE A 215 -30.48 6.77 7.35
N LEU A 216 -29.80 5.97 6.52
CA LEU A 216 -30.07 5.95 5.09
C LEU A 216 -31.45 5.33 4.76
N GLY A 217 -31.94 4.41 5.60
CA GLY A 217 -33.26 3.79 5.52
C GLY A 217 -34.39 4.59 6.18
N HIS A 218 -34.09 5.47 7.14
CA HIS A 218 -35.05 6.32 7.84
C HIS A 218 -35.16 7.71 7.20
N HIS A 219 -35.84 7.82 6.06
CA HIS A 219 -36.41 9.10 5.62
C HIS A 219 -37.83 9.26 6.17
N SER A 220 -37.88 9.88 7.36
CA SER A 220 -38.99 10.66 7.94
C SER A 220 -40.40 10.07 7.91
N ALA A 221 -40.86 9.60 9.07
CA ALA A 221 -42.24 9.24 9.41
C ALA A 221 -43.27 10.42 9.37
N GLY A 222 -43.04 11.46 8.57
CA GLY A 222 -43.90 12.64 8.44
C GLY A 222 -44.07 13.19 7.02
N SER A 223 -43.33 12.67 6.04
CA SER A 223 -43.51 12.99 4.61
C SER A 223 -43.79 11.68 3.89
N LYS A 224 -44.89 11.61 3.15
CA LYS A 224 -45.34 10.41 2.42
C LYS A 224 -44.19 9.82 1.59
N SER A 225 -43.62 8.73 2.10
CA SER A 225 -43.04 7.58 1.39
C SER A 225 -42.18 7.87 0.16
N GLU A 226 -40.86 7.92 0.35
CA GLU A 226 -39.87 7.52 -0.66
C GLU A 226 -38.80 6.69 0.04
N SER A 227 -38.69 5.42 -0.32
CA SER A 227 -37.63 4.52 0.13
C SER A 227 -36.25 5.02 -0.34
N ALA A 228 -35.15 4.48 0.20
CA ALA A 228 -33.81 4.79 -0.31
C ALA A 228 -33.65 4.47 -1.82
N GLU A 229 -34.50 3.59 -2.38
CA GLU A 229 -34.56 3.27 -3.81
C GLU A 229 -35.33 4.32 -4.64
N ASP A 230 -36.30 5.01 -4.05
CA ASP A 230 -37.11 6.05 -4.71
C ASP A 230 -36.36 7.38 -4.83
N MET A 231 -35.31 7.55 -4.03
CA MET A 231 -34.51 8.76 -4.03
C MET A 231 -33.60 8.87 -5.26
N PRO A 232 -33.54 10.04 -5.94
CA PRO A 232 -32.65 10.24 -7.07
C PRO A 232 -31.19 9.88 -6.72
N PRO A 233 -30.43 9.18 -7.59
CA PRO A 233 -29.03 8.77 -7.35
C PRO A 233 -28.12 9.90 -6.86
N ILE A 234 -28.39 11.12 -7.31
CA ILE A 234 -27.67 12.34 -6.96
C ILE A 234 -27.77 12.70 -5.47
N GLN A 235 -28.87 12.31 -4.82
CA GLN A 235 -29.11 12.58 -3.41
C GLN A 235 -28.67 11.42 -2.51
N GLN A 236 -28.25 10.27 -3.06
CA GLN A 236 -27.90 9.11 -2.26
C GLN A 236 -26.48 9.22 -1.69
N VAL A 237 -26.28 8.62 -0.51
CA VAL A 237 -24.97 8.41 0.12
C VAL A 237 -24.85 6.93 0.42
N LEU A 238 -23.73 6.31 0.03
CA LEU A 238 -23.46 4.90 0.30
C LEU A 238 -22.10 4.72 0.97
N ILE A 239 -21.91 3.55 1.57
CA ILE A 239 -20.61 3.06 1.98
C ILE A 239 -19.88 2.57 0.72
N ALA A 240 -18.94 3.36 0.24
CA ALA A 240 -18.13 3.06 -0.94
C ALA A 240 -17.04 2.02 -0.67
N ASN A 241 -16.44 2.03 0.51
CA ASN A 241 -15.35 1.14 0.86
C ASN A 241 -15.43 0.68 2.31
N ILE A 242 -15.10 -0.59 2.54
CA ILE A 242 -14.76 -1.13 3.86
C ILE A 242 -13.29 -1.54 3.80
N ASN A 243 -12.41 -0.65 4.29
CA ASN A 243 -10.96 -0.76 4.05
C ASN A 243 -10.22 -1.53 5.15
N SER A 244 -10.68 -1.43 6.38
CA SER A 244 -10.08 -2.11 7.52
C SER A 244 -11.14 -2.38 8.58
N LYS A 245 -10.74 -3.05 9.66
CA LYS A 245 -11.55 -3.22 10.88
C LYS A 245 -12.03 -1.91 11.53
N ASN A 246 -11.57 -0.76 11.06
CA ASN A 246 -11.82 0.52 11.71
C ASN A 246 -11.92 1.70 10.74
N GLN A 247 -12.03 1.43 9.44
CA GLN A 247 -12.11 2.47 8.41
C GLN A 247 -13.11 2.09 7.32
N ILE A 248 -14.04 3.01 7.06
CA ILE A 248 -14.93 2.99 5.90
C ILE A 248 -14.81 4.29 5.13
N VAL A 249 -15.36 4.30 3.91
CA VAL A 249 -15.48 5.52 3.10
C VAL A 249 -16.93 5.69 2.69
N LEU A 250 -17.48 6.86 2.98
CA LEU A 250 -18.77 7.29 2.46
C LEU A 250 -18.58 8.00 1.13
N SER A 251 -19.52 7.81 0.22
CA SER A 251 -19.53 8.47 -1.07
C SER A 251 -20.92 8.98 -1.46
N GLY A 252 -20.96 10.19 -2.02
CA GLY A 252 -22.19 10.83 -2.45
C GLY A 252 -22.10 12.36 -2.33
N ASN A 253 -23.25 12.99 -2.10
CA ASN A 253 -23.36 14.42 -1.83
C ASN A 253 -22.72 14.76 -0.46
N ILE A 254 -21.81 15.74 -0.45
CA ILE A 254 -21.03 16.11 0.75
C ILE A 254 -21.90 16.71 1.84
N GLU A 255 -22.91 17.50 1.50
CA GLU A 255 -23.83 18.09 2.48
C GLU A 255 -24.63 17.01 3.20
N ARG A 256 -25.14 16.02 2.46
CA ARG A 256 -25.82 14.88 3.06
C ARG A 256 -24.90 14.01 3.92
N ILE A 257 -23.64 13.81 3.50
CA ILE A 257 -22.65 13.15 4.34
C ILE A 257 -22.46 13.91 5.66
N ARG A 258 -22.42 15.25 5.64
CA ARG A 258 -22.34 16.06 6.88
C ARG A 258 -23.57 15.87 7.77
N THR A 259 -24.77 15.82 7.19
CA THR A 259 -26.01 15.55 7.93
C THR A 259 -26.00 14.17 8.59
N LEU A 260 -25.63 13.14 7.82
CA LEU A 260 -25.45 11.78 8.33
C LEU A 260 -24.44 11.74 9.49
N LEU A 261 -23.29 12.42 9.35
CA LEU A 261 -22.28 12.47 10.41
C LEU A 261 -22.78 13.18 11.67
N THR A 262 -23.60 14.21 11.51
CA THR A 262 -24.24 14.89 12.65
C THR A 262 -25.19 13.94 13.38
N HIS A 263 -25.97 13.16 12.64
CA HIS A 263 -26.88 12.17 13.19
C HIS A 263 -26.11 11.05 13.93
N VAL A 264 -25.07 10.48 13.30
CA VAL A 264 -24.22 9.45 13.93
C VAL A 264 -23.60 9.96 15.23
N ARG A 265 -23.14 11.22 15.28
CA ARG A 265 -22.59 11.83 16.51
C ARG A 265 -23.64 12.02 17.60
N GLN A 266 -24.86 12.38 17.23
CA GLN A 266 -25.94 12.67 18.18
C GLN A 266 -26.57 11.41 18.76
N PHE A 267 -26.74 10.36 17.93
CA PHE A 267 -27.52 9.17 18.28
C PHE A 267 -26.70 7.88 18.35
N GLY A 268 -25.53 7.84 17.72
CA GLY A 268 -24.67 6.65 17.65
C GLY A 268 -23.71 6.49 18.83
N GLY A 269 -23.68 7.43 19.79
CA GLY A 269 -22.86 7.36 21.00
C GLY A 269 -21.34 7.44 20.79
N HIS A 270 -20.88 7.49 19.55
CA HIS A 270 -19.48 7.52 19.16
C HIS A 270 -19.25 8.55 18.03
N ASP A 271 -18.13 9.29 18.12
CA ASP A 271 -17.75 10.29 17.10
C ASP A 271 -16.64 9.74 16.20
N PRO A 272 -16.97 9.17 15.03
CA PRO A 272 -15.95 8.73 14.09
C PRO A 272 -15.21 9.95 13.50
N ARG A 273 -13.88 9.83 13.40
CA ARG A 273 -13.06 10.83 12.73
C ARG A 273 -13.37 10.82 11.24
N ALA A 274 -13.99 11.90 10.75
CA ALA A 274 -14.26 12.11 9.34
C ALA A 274 -13.12 12.89 8.65
N VAL A 275 -12.66 12.39 7.50
CA VAL A 275 -11.64 13.03 6.66
C VAL A 275 -12.10 13.02 5.21
N ARG A 276 -12.28 14.21 4.63
CA ARG A 276 -12.60 14.33 3.21
C ARG A 276 -11.42 13.88 2.35
N LEU A 277 -11.68 13.01 1.38
CA LEU A 277 -10.67 12.56 0.43
C LEU A 277 -10.49 13.58 -0.70
N LYS A 278 -9.29 13.63 -1.27
CA LYS A 278 -8.96 14.44 -2.46
C LYS A 278 -9.51 13.77 -3.74
N SER A 279 -10.79 13.43 -3.72
CA SER A 279 -11.54 12.90 -4.86
C SER A 279 -12.79 13.75 -5.01
N ASP A 280 -12.88 14.46 -6.13
CA ASP A 280 -14.05 15.28 -6.49
C ASP A 280 -15.16 14.43 -7.13
N SER A 281 -15.01 13.11 -7.13
CA SER A 281 -15.96 12.15 -7.69
C SER A 281 -16.46 11.19 -6.62
N PRO A 282 -17.77 10.95 -6.53
CA PRO A 282 -18.34 10.02 -5.57
C PRO A 282 -18.30 8.58 -6.13
N PHE A 283 -17.12 7.95 -6.08
CA PHE A 283 -16.94 6.57 -6.55
C PHE A 283 -17.70 5.55 -5.71
N HIS A 284 -18.09 4.42 -6.31
CA HIS A 284 -18.84 3.35 -5.62
C HIS A 284 -20.13 3.89 -5.02
N SER A 285 -20.86 4.63 -5.85
CA SER A 285 -22.15 5.22 -5.53
C SER A 285 -23.12 5.04 -6.70
N PRO A 286 -24.43 5.22 -6.49
CA PRO A 286 -25.44 5.11 -7.53
C PRO A 286 -25.22 6.09 -8.68
N LEU A 287 -24.50 7.19 -8.46
CA LEU A 287 -24.13 8.13 -9.50
C LEU A 287 -23.23 7.48 -10.58
N MET A 288 -22.52 6.42 -10.23
CA MET A 288 -21.63 5.68 -11.13
C MET A 288 -22.35 4.59 -11.94
N LYS A 289 -23.68 4.44 -11.84
CA LYS A 289 -24.48 3.48 -12.64
C LYS A 289 -24.17 3.54 -14.13
N PRO A 290 -24.02 4.71 -14.78
CA PRO A 290 -23.66 4.76 -16.19
C PRO A 290 -22.29 4.12 -16.50
N ALA A 291 -21.32 4.20 -15.57
CA ALA A 291 -20.03 3.54 -15.72
C ALA A 291 -20.15 2.02 -15.62
N ALA A 292 -20.97 1.49 -14.70
CA ALA A 292 -21.27 0.06 -14.62
C ALA A 292 -21.93 -0.46 -15.91
N THR A 293 -22.93 0.26 -16.44
CA THR A 293 -23.59 -0.09 -17.70
C THR A 293 -22.61 -0.07 -18.88
N ALA A 294 -21.75 0.95 -18.96
CA ALA A 294 -20.72 1.03 -19.99
C ALA A 294 -19.73 -0.14 -19.88
N MET A 295 -19.27 -0.47 -18.67
CA MET A 295 -18.38 -1.61 -18.44
C MET A 295 -19.04 -2.93 -18.83
N LYS A 296 -20.28 -3.17 -18.41
CA LYS A 296 -21.03 -4.40 -18.77
C LYS A 296 -21.06 -4.61 -20.29
N ARG A 297 -21.43 -3.56 -21.04
CA ARG A 297 -21.45 -3.60 -22.51
C ARG A 297 -20.07 -3.87 -23.11
N LEU A 298 -19.01 -3.27 -22.58
CA LEU A 298 -17.65 -3.47 -23.08
C LEU A 298 -17.14 -4.90 -22.80
N LEU A 299 -17.51 -5.48 -21.67
CA LEU A 299 -17.13 -6.84 -21.26
C LEU A 299 -17.83 -7.95 -22.06
N GLU A 300 -18.94 -7.63 -22.72
CA GLU A 300 -19.60 -8.49 -23.71
C GLU A 300 -18.84 -8.53 -25.05
N GLY A 301 -17.91 -7.59 -25.27
CA GLY A 301 -17.12 -7.48 -26.48
C GLY A 301 -15.99 -8.50 -26.63
N LYS A 302 -15.36 -8.45 -27.81
CA LYS A 302 -14.16 -9.22 -28.16
C LYS A 302 -12.89 -8.47 -27.81
N SER A 303 -11.78 -9.20 -27.68
CA SER A 303 -10.47 -8.62 -27.44
C SER A 303 -10.07 -7.66 -28.56
N ARG A 304 -9.37 -6.58 -28.20
CA ARG A 304 -8.77 -5.62 -29.12
C ARG A 304 -7.32 -5.96 -29.45
N VAL A 305 -6.76 -6.97 -28.77
CA VAL A 305 -5.38 -7.42 -28.96
C VAL A 305 -5.22 -8.06 -30.33
N LYS A 306 -4.16 -7.65 -31.04
CA LYS A 306 -3.83 -8.17 -32.36
C LYS A 306 -3.67 -9.70 -32.32
N GLY A 307 -4.46 -10.40 -33.12
CA GLY A 307 -4.50 -11.87 -33.20
C GLY A 307 -5.50 -12.55 -32.25
N ARG A 308 -6.17 -11.79 -31.36
CA ARG A 308 -7.22 -12.29 -30.45
C ARG A 308 -8.59 -11.70 -30.77
N GLU A 309 -8.78 -11.08 -31.92
CA GLU A 309 -10.00 -10.32 -32.25
C GLU A 309 -11.29 -11.18 -32.29
N ASN A 310 -11.14 -12.51 -32.42
CA ASN A 310 -12.25 -13.46 -32.37
C ASN A 310 -12.50 -14.03 -30.96
N GLU A 311 -11.58 -13.80 -30.03
CA GLU A 311 -11.64 -14.26 -28.66
C GLU A 311 -12.37 -13.25 -27.78
N ASP A 312 -12.97 -13.74 -26.70
CA ASP A 312 -13.58 -12.86 -25.72
C ASP A 312 -12.51 -12.07 -24.97
N LEU A 313 -12.87 -10.85 -24.56
CA LEU A 313 -12.00 -9.99 -23.76
C LEU A 313 -11.49 -10.66 -22.48
N VAL A 314 -12.35 -11.48 -21.86
CA VAL A 314 -12.05 -12.20 -20.62
C VAL A 314 -11.70 -13.66 -20.91
N THR A 315 -10.56 -14.08 -20.39
CA THR A 315 -10.10 -15.46 -20.28
C THR A 315 -10.50 -16.03 -18.93
N PHE A 316 -11.03 -17.26 -18.89
CA PHE A 316 -11.34 -17.97 -17.66
C PHE A 316 -11.09 -19.48 -17.82
N PRO A 317 -10.49 -20.17 -16.83
CA PRO A 317 -9.88 -19.61 -15.62
C PRO A 317 -8.61 -18.80 -15.95
N GLY A 318 -8.23 -17.89 -15.06
CA GLY A 318 -6.94 -17.20 -15.13
C GLY A 318 -5.76 -18.12 -14.77
N VAL A 319 -4.53 -17.60 -14.88
CA VAL A 319 -3.32 -18.31 -14.43
C VAL A 319 -3.18 -18.36 -12.91
N MET A 320 -3.91 -17.50 -12.20
CA MET A 320 -3.92 -17.38 -10.74
C MET A 320 -5.35 -17.09 -10.29
N GLU A 321 -5.69 -17.38 -9.03
CA GLU A 321 -6.96 -16.88 -8.48
C GLU A 321 -6.91 -15.35 -8.35
N CYS A 322 -8.02 -14.67 -8.60
CA CYS A 322 -8.17 -13.24 -8.35
C CYS A 322 -9.38 -13.01 -7.44
N VAL A 323 -9.22 -12.22 -6.37
CA VAL A 323 -10.31 -11.90 -5.43
C VAL A 323 -11.06 -10.65 -5.90
N SER A 324 -12.38 -10.77 -6.01
CA SER A 324 -13.26 -9.67 -6.38
C SER A 324 -13.38 -8.62 -5.27
N ASN A 325 -13.43 -7.34 -5.65
CA ASN A 325 -13.77 -6.26 -4.73
C ASN A 325 -15.21 -6.33 -4.18
N VAL A 326 -16.15 -6.91 -4.94
CA VAL A 326 -17.59 -6.87 -4.62
C VAL A 326 -18.00 -8.07 -3.76
N SER A 327 -17.55 -9.27 -4.12
CA SER A 327 -17.85 -10.49 -3.36
C SER A 327 -16.85 -10.78 -2.23
N ALA A 328 -15.66 -10.16 -2.27
CA ALA A 328 -14.51 -10.52 -1.42
C ALA A 328 -14.13 -12.02 -1.51
N ARG A 329 -14.45 -12.66 -2.63
CA ARG A 329 -14.15 -14.06 -2.93
C ARG A 329 -13.58 -14.19 -4.34
N PRO A 330 -12.92 -15.31 -4.68
CA PRO A 330 -12.48 -15.58 -6.05
C PRO A 330 -13.67 -15.62 -7.00
N PHE A 331 -13.46 -15.22 -8.25
CA PHE A 331 -14.46 -15.37 -9.31
C PHE A 331 -14.78 -16.85 -9.56
N GLU A 332 -16.07 -17.17 -9.69
CA GLU A 332 -16.53 -18.56 -9.83
C GLU A 332 -16.65 -19.00 -11.29
N SER A 333 -16.94 -18.06 -12.19
CA SER A 333 -17.06 -18.29 -13.63
C SER A 333 -16.68 -17.05 -14.43
N LYS A 334 -16.67 -17.21 -15.77
CA LYS A 334 -16.45 -16.09 -16.69
C LYS A 334 -17.58 -15.06 -16.62
N GLU A 335 -18.83 -15.52 -16.52
CA GLU A 335 -20.02 -14.69 -16.40
C GLU A 335 -20.03 -13.94 -15.07
N ASP A 336 -19.68 -14.63 -13.98
CA ASP A 336 -19.53 -14.04 -12.64
C ASP A 336 -18.45 -12.96 -12.62
N LEU A 337 -17.29 -13.21 -13.26
CA LEU A 337 -16.24 -12.18 -13.42
C LEU A 337 -16.76 -10.95 -14.15
N LYS A 338 -17.41 -11.11 -15.30
CA LYS A 338 -17.94 -9.98 -16.08
C LYS A 338 -18.97 -9.18 -15.27
N ASP A 339 -19.86 -9.86 -14.57
CA ASP A 339 -20.89 -9.23 -13.74
C ASP A 339 -20.28 -8.46 -12.56
N LEU A 340 -19.49 -9.13 -11.72
CA LEU A 340 -18.85 -8.52 -10.54
C LEU A 340 -17.94 -7.35 -10.93
N TRP A 341 -17.19 -7.46 -12.03
CA TRP A 341 -16.28 -6.40 -12.47
C TRP A 341 -17.02 -5.17 -13.00
N ALA A 342 -18.19 -5.35 -13.64
CA ALA A 342 -19.06 -4.23 -13.99
C ALA A 342 -19.68 -3.57 -12.73
N ARG A 343 -20.21 -4.38 -11.82
CA ARG A 343 -20.83 -3.92 -10.56
C ARG A 343 -19.85 -3.19 -9.64
N GLN A 344 -18.55 -3.52 -9.72
CA GLN A 344 -17.48 -2.83 -9.01
C GLN A 344 -17.43 -1.30 -9.26
N CYS A 345 -18.05 -0.76 -10.32
CA CYS A 345 -18.11 0.68 -10.49
C CYS A 345 -19.03 1.40 -9.49
N VAL A 346 -19.98 0.66 -8.90
CA VAL A 346 -21.08 1.19 -8.08
C VAL A 346 -21.08 0.59 -6.68
N GLU A 347 -20.79 -0.70 -6.56
CA GLU A 347 -20.91 -1.41 -5.29
C GLU A 347 -19.73 -1.19 -4.35
N THR A 348 -19.98 -1.42 -3.07
CA THR A 348 -18.99 -1.30 -2.00
C THR A 348 -17.78 -2.19 -2.27
N VAL A 349 -16.59 -1.60 -2.19
CA VAL A 349 -15.33 -2.36 -2.19
C VAL A 349 -15.12 -2.97 -0.81
N LYS A 350 -15.26 -4.29 -0.71
CA LYS A 350 -15.12 -5.09 0.52
C LYS A 350 -13.67 -5.49 0.78
N TRP A 351 -12.76 -4.51 0.79
CA TRP A 351 -11.33 -4.77 0.91
C TRP A 351 -10.95 -5.50 2.21
N TRP A 352 -11.56 -5.10 3.34
CA TRP A 352 -11.31 -5.76 4.62
C TRP A 352 -11.72 -7.23 4.62
N ASP A 353 -12.86 -7.55 4.00
CA ASP A 353 -13.32 -8.93 3.87
C ASP A 353 -12.39 -9.75 2.97
N SER A 354 -11.87 -9.15 1.89
CA SER A 354 -10.86 -9.77 1.03
C SER A 354 -9.59 -10.09 1.81
N ILE A 355 -9.08 -9.16 2.63
CA ILE A 355 -7.90 -9.39 3.48
C ILE A 355 -8.16 -10.49 4.50
N ARG A 356 -9.33 -10.48 5.16
CA ARG A 356 -9.71 -11.52 6.14
C ARG A 356 -9.83 -12.88 5.50
N TYR A 357 -10.51 -13.00 4.36
CA TYR A 357 -10.63 -14.24 3.61
C TYR A 357 -9.25 -14.81 3.27
N LEU A 358 -8.37 -13.97 2.73
CA LEU A 358 -7.03 -14.39 2.35
C LEU A 358 -6.16 -14.80 3.54
N ASP A 359 -6.22 -14.07 4.65
CA ASP A 359 -5.44 -14.34 5.86
C ASP A 359 -5.96 -15.55 6.65
N GLN A 360 -7.27 -15.61 6.86
CA GLN A 360 -7.94 -16.57 7.76
C GLN A 360 -8.31 -17.87 7.05
N GLU A 361 -8.86 -17.79 5.84
CA GLU A 361 -9.36 -18.96 5.11
C GLU A 361 -8.33 -19.50 4.10
N ARG A 362 -7.57 -18.62 3.43
CA ARG A 362 -6.56 -19.03 2.42
C ARG A 362 -5.14 -19.10 2.94
N ASN A 363 -4.92 -18.74 4.22
CA ASN A 363 -3.64 -18.80 4.90
C ASN A 363 -2.51 -18.10 4.12
N ILE A 364 -2.81 -16.96 3.50
CA ILE A 364 -1.80 -16.08 2.88
C ILE A 364 -0.92 -15.52 3.99
N ARG A 365 0.40 -15.70 3.85
CA ARG A 365 1.40 -15.23 4.83
C ARG A 365 2.45 -14.31 4.23
N ARG A 366 2.40 -14.09 2.92
CA ARG A 366 3.26 -13.14 2.23
C ARG A 366 2.42 -12.25 1.33
N TRP A 367 2.69 -10.95 1.38
CA TRP A 367 1.99 -9.93 0.61
C TRP A 367 3.01 -9.14 -0.19
N ILE A 368 2.75 -8.96 -1.48
CA ILE A 368 3.60 -8.17 -2.39
C ILE A 368 2.71 -7.07 -2.98
N GLY A 369 3.04 -5.82 -2.71
CA GLY A 369 2.36 -4.66 -3.30
C GLY A 369 3.11 -4.17 -4.52
N ILE A 370 2.42 -3.97 -5.64
CA ILE A 370 2.99 -3.36 -6.85
C ILE A 370 2.20 -2.10 -7.20
N GLY A 371 2.89 -0.96 -7.24
CA GLY A 371 2.30 0.31 -7.68
C GLY A 371 3.26 1.50 -7.52
N PRO A 372 2.87 2.68 -8.04
CA PRO A 372 3.76 3.84 -8.21
C PRO A 372 4.14 4.65 -6.94
N GLY A 373 4.06 4.08 -5.73
CA GLY A 373 4.44 4.77 -4.49
C GLY A 373 5.96 4.91 -4.30
N LYS A 374 6.43 6.08 -3.84
CA LYS A 374 7.86 6.36 -3.61
C LYS A 374 8.14 6.54 -2.11
N ASN A 375 9.14 5.82 -1.59
CA ASN A 375 9.74 6.00 -0.26
C ASN A 375 11.25 6.21 -0.42
N ASN A 376 11.77 7.39 -0.07
CA ASN A 376 13.19 7.73 -0.25
C ASN A 376 13.91 7.89 1.11
N PRO A 377 14.51 6.82 1.66
CA PRO A 377 15.17 6.89 2.96
C PRO A 377 16.51 7.64 2.92
N LEU A 378 16.74 8.48 3.93
CA LEU A 378 17.98 9.21 4.20
C LEU A 378 19.18 8.27 4.43
N HIS A 379 18.95 7.13 5.07
CA HIS A 379 19.99 6.14 5.36
C HIS A 379 19.36 4.77 5.57
N ILE A 380 20.02 3.70 5.12
CA ILE A 380 19.63 2.31 5.37
C ILE A 380 20.89 1.55 5.79
N SER A 381 20.86 0.88 6.94
CA SER A 381 21.86 -0.09 7.38
C SER A 381 21.19 -1.43 7.66
N ILE A 382 21.67 -2.50 7.00
CA ILE A 382 21.18 -3.87 7.17
C ILE A 382 22.22 -4.64 7.98
N PHE A 383 21.76 -5.40 8.98
CA PHE A 383 22.62 -6.22 9.84
C PHE A 383 22.26 -7.70 9.70
N PRO A 384 23.23 -8.59 9.47
CA PRO A 384 22.95 -10.01 9.41
C PRO A 384 22.61 -10.60 10.78
N SER A 385 21.45 -11.24 10.90
CA SER A 385 21.02 -11.93 12.14
C SER A 385 21.52 -13.38 12.27
N ALA A 386 22.23 -13.92 11.27
CA ALA A 386 22.75 -15.29 11.27
C ALA A 386 24.01 -15.45 10.38
N PRO A 387 24.85 -16.49 10.63
CA PRO A 387 25.96 -16.82 9.74
C PRO A 387 25.49 -17.14 8.31
N SER A 388 26.39 -16.92 7.35
CA SER A 388 26.23 -16.79 5.88
C SER A 388 25.38 -17.80 5.11
N ASN A 389 24.87 -18.87 5.75
CA ASN A 389 24.09 -19.94 5.12
C ASN A 389 22.57 -19.89 5.39
N THR A 390 22.06 -18.86 6.05
CA THR A 390 20.61 -18.61 6.15
C THR A 390 20.26 -17.48 5.18
N PRO A 391 19.28 -17.62 4.26
CA PRO A 391 19.01 -16.56 3.28
C PRO A 391 18.62 -15.27 4.01
N LEU A 392 19.53 -14.30 3.96
CA LEU A 392 19.25 -12.90 4.24
C LEU A 392 18.13 -12.46 3.30
N ARG A 393 17.12 -11.77 3.83
CA ARG A 393 16.09 -11.16 2.99
C ARG A 393 16.75 -10.20 2.00
N THR A 394 16.28 -10.19 0.76
CA THR A 394 16.88 -9.35 -0.30
C THR A 394 16.66 -7.86 0.01
N PRO A 395 17.51 -6.94 -0.48
CA PRO A 395 17.31 -5.49 -0.31
C PRO A 395 15.90 -5.00 -0.74
N ILE A 396 15.29 -5.67 -1.71
CA ILE A 396 13.91 -5.42 -2.17
C ILE A 396 12.88 -5.83 -1.10
N GLN A 397 13.06 -6.97 -0.43
CA GLN A 397 12.16 -7.39 0.68
C GLN A 397 12.21 -6.38 1.83
N TYR A 398 13.37 -5.79 2.12
CA TYR A 398 13.48 -4.71 3.10
C TYR A 398 12.86 -3.39 2.60
N SER A 399 12.97 -3.06 1.31
CA SER A 399 12.33 -1.88 0.71
C SER A 399 10.79 -1.95 0.73
N LEU A 400 10.24 -3.15 0.51
CA LEU A 400 8.80 -3.41 0.60
C LEU A 400 8.29 -3.28 2.05
N LEU A 401 9.02 -3.83 3.02
CA LEU A 401 8.70 -3.67 4.45
C LEU A 401 8.78 -2.22 4.90
N LEU A 402 9.82 -1.51 4.47
CA LEU A 402 10.00 -0.11 4.75
C LEU A 402 8.83 0.72 4.21
N SER A 403 8.38 0.40 3.00
CA SER A 403 7.26 1.09 2.37
C SER A 403 5.97 0.92 3.17
N SER A 404 5.65 -0.31 3.59
CA SER A 404 4.48 -0.57 4.41
C SER A 404 4.54 0.08 5.81
N THR A 405 5.74 0.25 6.39
CA THR A 405 5.89 0.93 7.68
C THR A 405 5.69 2.44 7.62
N LEU A 406 5.95 3.07 6.46
CA LEU A 406 5.83 4.51 6.28
C LEU A 406 4.39 4.98 6.13
N ASP A 407 3.55 4.17 5.50
CA ASP A 407 2.11 4.39 5.44
C ASP A 407 1.51 4.45 6.87
N ILE A 408 2.08 3.67 7.81
CA ILE A 408 1.67 3.64 9.22
C ILE A 408 2.12 4.89 9.98
N PHE A 409 3.33 5.41 9.68
CA PHE A 409 3.74 6.72 10.20
C PHE A 409 2.80 7.81 9.74
N GLU A 410 2.43 7.85 8.45
CA GLU A 410 1.53 8.89 7.94
C GLU A 410 0.12 8.77 8.55
N ALA A 411 -0.38 7.55 8.72
CA ALA A 411 -1.66 7.29 9.37
C ALA A 411 -1.66 7.73 10.84
N ARG A 412 -0.59 7.47 11.59
CA ARG A 412 -0.49 7.78 13.04
C ARG A 412 -0.04 9.21 13.34
N SER A 413 0.79 9.82 12.49
CA SER A 413 1.27 11.22 12.64
C SER A 413 0.09 12.20 12.57
N LYS A 414 -0.90 11.93 11.73
CA LYS A 414 -2.17 12.68 11.63
C LYS A 414 -3.09 12.51 12.86
N ILE A 415 -2.87 11.51 13.71
CA ILE A 415 -3.65 11.27 14.94
C ILE A 415 -3.04 12.06 16.10
N ASN A 416 -1.71 12.04 16.24
CA ASN A 416 -1.02 12.78 17.32
C ASN A 416 -1.15 14.30 17.23
N THR A 417 -1.31 14.88 16.04
CA THR A 417 -1.55 16.33 15.90
C THR A 417 -2.91 16.80 16.43
N ASN A 418 -3.89 15.90 16.60
CA ASN A 418 -5.25 16.25 17.04
C ASN A 418 -5.48 16.06 18.54
N SER A 419 -4.59 15.35 19.24
CA SER A 419 -4.72 15.03 20.67
C SER A 419 -3.96 15.99 21.60
N GLY A 420 -3.47 17.13 21.10
CA GLY A 420 -2.72 18.11 21.92
C GLY A 420 -1.39 17.59 22.48
N GLY A 421 -1.00 16.35 22.17
CA GLY A 421 0.29 15.76 22.52
C GLY A 421 1.36 16.30 21.60
N GLY A 422 2.39 16.94 22.18
CA GLY A 422 3.46 17.59 21.44
C GLY A 422 4.08 16.75 20.34
N LEU A 423 4.48 17.43 19.27
CA LEU A 423 5.27 16.92 18.14
C LEU A 423 6.51 16.18 18.65
N SER A 424 6.50 14.84 18.55
CA SER A 424 7.61 13.85 18.63
C SER A 424 7.29 12.72 19.59
N GLY A 425 7.59 11.48 19.20
CA GLY A 425 7.29 10.35 20.06
C GLY A 425 7.63 8.98 19.49
N ASP A 426 7.64 8.01 20.41
CA ASP A 426 7.75 6.58 20.14
C ASP A 426 6.42 6.08 19.55
N PHE A 427 6.46 5.63 18.29
CA PHE A 427 5.30 5.05 17.61
C PHE A 427 5.15 3.55 17.96
N GLY A 428 6.08 2.99 18.73
CA GLY A 428 6.07 1.60 19.17
C GLY A 428 6.13 0.64 17.98
N LEU A 429 5.46 -0.50 18.13
CA LEU A 429 5.32 -1.47 17.05
C LEU A 429 4.49 -0.85 15.91
N LEU A 430 5.11 -0.68 14.76
CA LEU A 430 4.45 -0.26 13.53
C LEU A 430 3.81 -1.47 12.85
N HIS A 431 4.58 -2.54 12.68
CA HIS A 431 4.15 -3.70 11.91
C HIS A 431 4.86 -4.97 12.39
N ALA A 432 4.12 -6.03 12.70
CA ALA A 432 4.67 -7.38 12.87
C ALA A 432 4.57 -8.08 11.52
N VAL A 433 5.73 -8.31 10.90
CA VAL A 433 5.86 -8.85 9.54
C VAL A 433 5.57 -10.36 9.53
N ASP A 434 6.03 -11.05 10.56
CA ASP A 434 5.74 -12.45 10.90
C ASP A 434 6.18 -12.72 12.36
N GLU A 435 6.07 -13.97 12.84
CA GLU A 435 6.51 -14.39 14.19
C GLU A 435 7.99 -14.09 14.51
N ARG A 436 8.78 -13.70 13.51
CA ARG A 436 10.23 -13.53 13.59
C ARG A 436 10.67 -12.09 13.34
N LEU A 437 9.85 -11.22 12.77
CA LEU A 437 10.25 -9.86 12.41
C LEU A 437 9.21 -8.82 12.81
N ALA A 438 9.67 -7.82 13.56
CA ALA A 438 8.84 -6.71 14.01
C ALA A 438 9.51 -5.38 13.66
N ALA A 439 8.74 -4.46 13.07
CA ALA A 439 9.16 -3.11 12.71
C ALA A 439 8.63 -2.10 13.74
N TYR A 440 9.52 -1.26 14.24
CA TYR A 440 9.24 -0.24 15.24
C TYR A 440 9.59 1.14 14.70
N GLY A 441 8.89 2.16 15.19
CA GLY A 441 9.01 3.53 14.69
C GLY A 441 9.20 4.58 15.76
N PHE A 442 9.93 5.63 15.43
CA PHE A 442 10.04 6.86 16.22
C PHE A 442 10.12 8.07 15.31
N GLU A 443 9.44 9.16 15.63
CA GLU A 443 9.52 10.42 14.87
C GLU A 443 10.08 11.53 15.77
N THR A 444 11.12 12.23 15.29
CA THR A 444 11.67 13.41 15.97
C THR A 444 10.75 14.62 15.80
N ASN A 445 10.94 15.63 16.63
CA ASN A 445 10.25 16.92 16.52
C ASN A 445 10.62 17.68 15.23
N THR A 446 11.73 17.30 14.58
CA THR A 446 12.18 17.82 13.28
C THR A 446 11.62 17.04 12.08
N GLY A 447 10.70 16.09 12.31
CA GLY A 447 10.07 15.29 11.26
C GLY A 447 10.93 14.16 10.69
N VAL A 448 12.04 13.80 11.36
CA VAL A 448 12.85 12.65 10.99
C VAL A 448 12.25 11.40 11.58
N ARG A 449 11.93 10.43 10.73
CA ARG A 449 11.39 9.12 11.11
C ARG A 449 12.51 8.09 11.16
N PHE A 450 12.66 7.47 12.32
CA PHE A 450 13.51 6.32 12.56
C PHE A 450 12.68 5.05 12.46
N VAL A 451 13.12 4.07 11.67
CA VAL A 451 12.53 2.74 11.65
C VAL A 451 13.59 1.71 11.99
N ALA A 452 13.25 0.81 12.90
CA ALA A 452 14.08 -0.33 13.29
C ALA A 452 13.31 -1.63 13.07
N ILE A 453 13.89 -2.56 12.31
CA ILE A 453 13.33 -3.92 12.14
C ILE A 453 14.16 -4.88 12.98
N VAL A 454 13.50 -5.64 13.85
CA VAL A 454 14.15 -6.56 14.79
C VAL A 454 13.85 -8.01 14.39
N ASP A 455 14.88 -8.84 14.32
CA ASP A 455 14.76 -10.29 14.13
C ASP A 455 14.73 -11.00 15.51
N MET A 456 13.63 -11.69 15.77
CA MET A 456 13.31 -12.33 17.04
C MET A 456 13.81 -13.78 17.13
N ARG A 457 14.52 -14.30 16.10
CA ARG A 457 14.99 -15.71 15.99
C ARG A 457 15.85 -16.22 17.17
N GLY A 458 16.50 -15.35 17.93
CA GLY A 458 17.33 -15.75 19.09
C GLY A 458 16.57 -15.93 20.41
N ARG A 459 15.25 -15.68 20.46
CA ARG A 459 14.44 -15.99 21.65
C ARG A 459 14.14 -17.48 21.67
N ALA A 460 14.76 -18.22 22.59
CA ALA A 460 14.22 -19.52 22.96
C ALA A 460 12.83 -19.29 23.54
N ILE A 461 11.81 -19.93 22.96
CA ILE A 461 10.54 -20.13 23.67
C ILE A 461 10.93 -20.90 24.93
N ALA A 462 10.85 -20.26 26.10
CA ALA A 462 11.19 -20.91 27.36
C ALA A 462 10.28 -22.13 27.53
N GLY A 463 10.83 -23.31 27.28
CA GLY A 463 10.19 -24.57 27.57
C GLY A 463 10.16 -24.80 29.08
N GLY A 464 8.97 -25.07 29.61
CA GLY A 464 8.73 -25.84 30.83
C GLY A 464 9.39 -25.35 32.12
N GLY A 465 8.70 -24.48 32.86
CA GLY A 465 9.01 -24.16 34.26
C GLY A 465 7.98 -23.20 34.84
N ARG A 466 7.37 -23.56 35.97
CA ARG A 466 6.19 -22.95 36.58
C ARG A 466 6.36 -21.44 36.89
N GLU A 467 5.20 -20.75 36.79
CA GLU A 467 4.87 -19.40 37.25
C GLU A 467 5.46 -18.20 36.48
N ALA A 468 4.75 -17.76 35.44
CA ALA A 468 4.61 -16.34 35.10
C ALA A 468 3.29 -16.11 34.36
N SER A 469 2.39 -15.36 35.01
CA SER A 469 1.07 -14.98 34.53
C SER A 469 1.13 -13.88 33.46
N THR A 470 0.18 -13.96 32.52
CA THR A 470 -0.44 -12.90 31.70
C THR A 470 0.41 -12.18 30.64
N THR A 471 0.01 -12.41 29.38
CA THR A 471 0.28 -11.69 28.11
C THR A 471 1.38 -12.24 27.18
N GLY A 472 1.03 -13.30 26.44
CA GLY A 472 1.75 -13.70 25.23
C GLY A 472 1.44 -12.75 24.07
N GLY A 473 2.14 -11.62 24.00
CA GLY A 473 2.09 -10.69 22.85
C GLY A 473 3.21 -10.95 21.84
N LEU A 474 2.89 -10.93 20.54
CA LEU A 474 3.88 -10.82 19.47
C LEU A 474 4.59 -9.45 19.58
N GLY A 475 5.88 -9.43 19.96
CA GLY A 475 6.69 -8.21 20.00
C GLY A 475 7.66 -8.13 21.19
N LEU A 476 8.43 -7.04 21.24
CA LEU A 476 9.25 -6.63 22.39
C LEU A 476 8.36 -5.95 23.44
N ARG A 477 8.78 -5.94 24.72
CA ARG A 477 8.02 -5.21 25.74
C ARG A 477 8.03 -3.71 25.44
N GLU A 478 6.97 -3.03 25.86
CA GLU A 478 6.83 -1.59 25.67
C GLU A 478 8.02 -0.86 26.30
N GLY A 479 8.70 -0.02 25.51
CA GLY A 479 9.87 0.75 25.96
C GLY A 479 11.25 0.13 25.68
N GLU A 480 11.37 -1.15 25.31
CA GLU A 480 12.68 -1.76 24.99
C GLU A 480 13.38 -1.06 23.80
N MET A 481 12.61 -0.60 22.81
CA MET A 481 13.12 0.10 21.63
C MET A 481 13.46 1.57 21.89
N LYS A 482 13.05 2.16 23.02
CA LYS A 482 13.35 3.56 23.35
C LYS A 482 14.86 3.80 23.46
N ILE A 483 15.60 2.82 23.97
CA ILE A 483 17.06 2.91 24.10
C ILE A 483 17.71 2.94 22.71
N VAL A 484 17.24 2.08 21.80
CA VAL A 484 17.71 2.04 20.40
C VAL A 484 17.42 3.37 19.71
N PHE A 485 16.20 3.90 19.81
CA PHE A 485 15.85 5.17 19.18
C PHE A 485 16.57 6.38 19.80
N ARG A 486 16.82 6.38 21.12
CA ARG A 486 17.68 7.40 21.77
C ARG A 486 19.11 7.34 21.25
N ALA A 487 19.68 6.15 21.10
CA ALA A 487 21.02 5.98 20.56
C ALA A 487 21.10 6.43 19.08
N MET A 488 20.09 6.11 18.28
CA MET A 488 19.97 6.56 16.89
C MET A 488 19.81 8.08 16.79
N GLN A 489 18.99 8.68 17.65
CA GLN A 489 18.83 10.13 17.74
C GLN A 489 20.15 10.80 18.14
N ALA A 490 20.87 10.26 19.11
CA ALA A 490 22.18 10.78 19.51
C ALA A 490 23.22 10.70 18.38
N ALA A 491 23.24 9.60 17.62
CA ALA A 491 24.08 9.47 16.43
C ALA A 491 23.70 10.49 15.35
N TYR A 492 22.41 10.73 15.15
CA TYR A 492 21.92 11.71 14.19
C TYR A 492 22.22 13.15 14.63
N VAL A 493 22.10 13.47 15.93
CA VAL A 493 22.49 14.79 16.47
C VAL A 493 23.99 15.04 16.30
N ARG A 494 24.85 14.04 16.55
CA ARG A 494 26.30 14.15 16.29
C ARG A 494 26.60 14.38 14.80
N LEU A 495 25.81 13.78 13.91
CA LEU A 495 25.90 14.04 12.48
C LEU A 495 25.51 15.49 12.16
N LEU A 496 24.43 16.01 12.74
CA LEU A 496 24.00 17.41 12.58
C LEU A 496 25.03 18.42 13.12
N GLN A 497 25.79 18.05 14.15
CA GLN A 497 26.87 18.88 14.72
C GLN A 497 28.17 18.87 13.91
N ASN A 498 28.27 18.02 12.88
CA ASN A 498 29.43 17.99 12.02
C ASN A 498 29.40 19.21 11.08
N PRO A 499 30.41 20.11 11.12
CA PRO A 499 30.43 21.32 10.28
C PRO A 499 30.49 21.02 8.78
N PHE A 500 30.82 19.78 8.38
CA PHE A 500 30.81 19.33 6.98
C PHE A 500 29.56 18.54 6.59
N TYR A 501 28.56 18.45 7.47
CA TYR A 501 27.28 17.82 7.19
C TYR A 501 26.21 18.89 7.07
N GLU A 502 25.64 19.03 5.87
CA GLU A 502 24.56 19.97 5.61
C GLU A 502 23.21 19.23 5.59
N PRO A 503 22.35 19.38 6.62
CA PRO A 503 21.10 18.63 6.72
C PRO A 503 20.16 18.87 5.54
N ASP A 504 20.24 20.06 4.94
CA ASP A 504 19.44 20.48 3.79
C ASP A 504 19.92 19.80 2.49
N GLU A 505 21.14 19.27 2.41
CA GLU A 505 21.57 18.40 1.29
C GLU A 505 20.94 17.01 1.37
N HIS A 506 20.64 16.55 2.58
CA HIS A 506 20.13 15.20 2.85
C HIS A 506 18.60 15.14 2.94
N SER A 507 17.96 16.23 3.38
CA SER A 507 16.51 16.37 3.42
C SER A 507 16.10 17.79 3.01
N PRO A 508 16.28 18.14 1.74
CA PRO A 508 16.06 19.50 1.28
C PRO A 508 14.62 19.94 1.51
N PRO A 509 14.37 21.22 1.83
CA PRO A 509 13.03 21.79 1.96
C PRO A 509 12.17 21.60 0.71
N THR A 510 12.78 21.23 -0.42
CA THR A 510 12.21 20.96 -1.75
C THR A 510 11.78 19.51 -2.00
N GLY A 511 11.95 18.58 -1.06
CA GLY A 511 11.31 17.25 -1.16
C GLY A 511 11.78 16.31 -2.24
N ARG A 512 12.80 16.72 -2.99
CA ARG A 512 13.41 15.87 -4.01
C ARG A 512 14.65 15.26 -3.43
N GLY A 513 14.65 13.92 -3.40
CA GLY A 513 15.84 13.07 -3.33
C GLY A 513 17.06 13.71 -2.66
N GLY A 514 17.05 13.82 -1.34
CA GLY A 514 18.24 14.27 -0.64
C GLY A 514 19.35 13.21 -0.70
N LYS A 515 20.61 13.66 -0.56
CA LYS A 515 21.76 12.76 -0.53
C LYS A 515 21.53 11.71 0.55
N LYS A 516 21.85 10.44 0.27
CA LYS A 516 21.95 9.47 1.36
C LYS A 516 23.04 9.93 2.31
N ILE A 517 22.87 9.69 3.60
CA ILE A 517 23.93 9.93 4.57
C ILE A 517 25.06 8.94 4.27
N THR A 518 26.14 9.46 3.70
CA THR A 518 27.36 8.72 3.34
C THR A 518 28.48 8.85 4.39
N SER A 519 28.23 9.59 5.48
CA SER A 519 29.17 9.74 6.60
C SER A 519 29.56 8.37 7.16
N LYS A 520 30.85 8.00 6.99
CA LYS A 520 31.40 6.73 7.51
C LYS A 520 31.22 6.61 9.02
N ARG A 521 31.48 7.71 9.75
CA ARG A 521 31.33 7.77 11.20
C ARG A 521 29.88 7.56 11.64
N PHE A 522 28.91 8.13 10.91
CA PHE A 522 27.49 7.90 11.20
C PHE A 522 27.07 6.46 10.88
N ALA A 523 27.52 5.91 9.74
CA ALA A 523 27.25 4.52 9.39
C ALA A 523 27.86 3.53 10.41
N GLU A 524 29.05 3.83 10.96
CA GLU A 524 29.68 3.07 12.03
C GLU A 524 28.93 3.19 13.35
N ASP A 525 28.46 4.38 13.73
CA ASP A 525 27.63 4.59 14.91
C ASP A 525 26.32 3.78 14.82
N VAL A 526 25.63 3.86 13.67
CA VAL A 526 24.40 3.10 13.39
C VAL A 526 24.68 1.58 13.39
N ARG A 527 25.84 1.16 12.88
CA ARG A 527 26.27 -0.25 12.92
C ARG A 527 26.51 -0.75 14.33
N ARG A 528 27.22 0.02 15.16
CA ARG A 528 27.46 -0.31 16.57
C ARG A 528 26.14 -0.41 17.36
N ILE A 529 25.16 0.45 17.06
CA ILE A 529 23.83 0.37 17.68
C ILE A 529 23.11 -0.92 17.27
N GLY A 530 23.13 -1.25 15.98
CA GLY A 530 22.48 -2.46 15.45
C GLY A 530 23.11 -3.78 15.93
N GLU A 531 24.43 -3.82 16.00
CA GLU A 531 25.21 -5.01 16.40
C GLU A 531 25.36 -5.16 17.92
N GLY A 532 25.35 -4.04 18.66
CA GLY A 532 25.54 -4.00 20.11
C GLY A 532 24.26 -4.18 20.93
N TRP A 533 23.09 -4.03 20.31
CA TRP A 533 21.81 -4.18 21.02
C TRP A 533 21.22 -5.59 20.91
N THR A 534 20.69 -6.08 22.03
CA THR A 534 19.90 -7.31 22.11
C THR A 534 18.64 -7.07 22.95
N PRO A 535 17.53 -7.80 22.72
CA PRO A 535 16.33 -7.72 23.56
C PRO A 535 16.66 -7.92 25.04
N GLY A 536 16.18 -7.01 25.90
CA GLY A 536 16.50 -6.98 27.34
C GLY A 536 17.77 -6.20 27.73
N SER A 537 18.53 -5.64 26.79
CA SER A 537 19.64 -4.74 27.10
C SER A 537 19.13 -3.43 27.73
N VAL A 538 19.69 -3.04 28.88
CA VAL A 538 19.34 -1.79 29.58
C VAL A 538 20.19 -0.59 29.18
N ASN A 539 21.32 -0.80 28.49
CA ASN A 539 22.26 0.22 28.03
C ASN A 539 22.76 -0.08 26.61
N LEU A 540 23.19 0.96 25.89
CA LEU A 540 23.68 0.94 24.50
C LEU A 540 24.76 1.98 24.26
#